data_AF-A0A3P6RA59-F1
#
_entry.id   AF-A0A3P6RA59-F1
#
_cell.length_a   1.000
_cell.length_b   1.000
_cell.length_c   1.000
_cell.angle_alpha   90.00
_cell.angle_beta   90.00
_cell.angle_gamma   90.00
#
_symmetry.space_group_name_H-M   'P 1'
#
loop_
_entity.id
_entity.type
_entity.pdbx_description
1 polymer ?
#
loop_
_entity_poly.entity_id
_entity_poly.type
_entity_poly.pdbx_seq_one_letter_code
_entity_poly.pdbx_strand_id
1 'polypeptide(L)'
;MLIVLRSVPPEHRSISLGFNGFLVSLLATLPSPVFWGKIFDMSCLMWQNLCSKTGACPIYDTDELRIRIHLIYGGLRVLSLLSDIWVVYWAKGLKLVDEEEEKKKEDGSVRELELLNREEHANPKFEATNDEKVLKD
;
A
#
# COMPACT_ATOMS: atom_id res chain seq x y z
N MET A 1 -2.35 -1.44 1.51
CA MET A 1 -0.92 -1.84 1.50
C MET A 1 -0.60 -2.96 2.48
N LEU A 2 -1.21 -3.00 3.67
CA LEU A 2 -0.99 -4.07 4.65
C LEU A 2 -1.36 -5.47 4.12
N ILE A 3 -2.37 -5.56 3.25
CA ILE A 3 -2.77 -6.85 2.65
C ILE A 3 -1.68 -7.45 1.74
N VAL A 4 -0.99 -6.63 0.96
CA VAL A 4 0.07 -7.08 0.02
C VAL A 4 1.27 -7.66 0.78
N LEU A 5 1.62 -7.07 1.93
CA LEU A 5 2.70 -7.55 2.80
C LEU A 5 2.39 -8.88 3.49
N ARG A 6 1.09 -9.17 3.71
CA ARG A 6 0.60 -10.43 4.29
C ARG A 6 0.44 -11.53 3.24
N SER A 7 0.21 -11.17 1.98
CA SER A 7 0.05 -12.12 0.88
C SER A 7 1.37 -12.62 0.27
N VAL A 8 2.53 -12.08 0.66
CA VAL A 8 3.83 -12.38 0.02
C VAL A 8 4.88 -12.79 1.07
N PRO A 9 5.70 -13.85 0.82
CA PRO A 9 6.80 -14.26 1.68
C PRO A 9 7.79 -13.12 1.97
N PRO A 10 8.45 -13.10 3.15
CA PRO A 10 9.33 -12.01 3.57
C PRO A 10 10.45 -11.67 2.57
N GLU A 11 10.95 -12.67 1.84
CA GLU A 11 12.01 -12.54 0.85
C GLU A 11 11.61 -11.73 -0.40
N HIS A 12 10.32 -11.69 -0.75
CA HIS A 12 9.83 -11.02 -1.99
C HIS A 12 9.05 -9.73 -1.74
N ARG A 13 8.99 -9.26 -0.48
CA ARG A 13 8.22 -8.06 -0.10
C ARG A 13 8.69 -6.79 -0.82
N SER A 14 10.00 -6.61 -0.95
CA SER A 14 10.60 -5.44 -1.61
C SER A 14 10.29 -5.40 -3.11
N ILE A 15 10.35 -6.56 -3.78
CA ILE A 15 10.03 -6.70 -5.21
C ILE A 15 8.55 -6.40 -5.46
N SER A 16 7.64 -6.94 -4.63
CA SER A 16 6.20 -6.71 -4.75
C SER A 16 5.82 -5.23 -4.55
N LEU A 17 6.38 -4.57 -3.54
CA LEU A 17 6.17 -3.14 -3.30
C LEU A 17 6.70 -2.28 -4.45
N GLY A 18 7.88 -2.60 -4.98
CA GLY A 18 8.46 -1.94 -6.15
C GLY A 18 7.60 -2.11 -7.41
N PHE A 19 7.09 -3.32 -7.66
CA PHE A 19 6.20 -3.59 -8.79
C PHE A 19 4.86 -2.88 -8.68
N ASN A 20 4.26 -2.86 -7.48
CA ASN A 20 3.04 -2.10 -7.23
C ASN A 20 3.27 -0.59 -7.50
N GLY A 21 4.37 -0.02 -7.02
CA GLY A 21 4.75 1.37 -7.28
C GLY A 21 5.01 1.66 -8.76
N PHE A 22 5.65 0.72 -9.47
CA PHE A 22 5.87 0.80 -10.91
C PHE A 22 4.54 0.82 -11.68
N LEU A 23 3.62 -0.09 -11.37
CA LEU A 23 2.29 -0.13 -12.02
C LEU A 23 1.48 1.13 -11.75
N VAL A 24 1.47 1.62 -10.50
CA VAL A 24 0.81 2.88 -10.16
C VAL A 24 1.42 4.03 -10.93
N SER A 25 2.75 4.08 -11.05
CA SER A 25 3.41 5.12 -11.85
C SER A 25 2.99 5.04 -13.31
N LEU A 26 3.07 3.85 -13.92
CA LEU A 26 2.73 3.67 -15.33
C LEU A 26 1.27 4.02 -15.63
N LEU A 27 0.35 3.58 -14.77
CA LEU A 27 -1.10 3.70 -15.01
C LEU A 27 -1.76 4.94 -14.41
N ALA A 28 -1.13 5.62 -13.45
CA ALA A 28 -1.68 6.83 -12.85
C ALA A 28 -0.86 8.07 -13.23
N THR A 29 0.47 8.01 -13.18
CA THR A 29 1.29 9.22 -13.40
C THR A 29 1.41 9.61 -14.86
N LEU A 30 1.43 8.65 -15.79
CA LEU A 30 1.43 8.96 -17.23
C LEU A 30 0.08 9.50 -17.74
N PRO A 31 -1.07 8.89 -17.43
CA PRO A 31 -2.35 9.43 -17.91
C PRO A 31 -2.83 10.66 -17.15
N SER A 32 -2.35 10.91 -15.92
CA SER A 32 -2.73 12.09 -15.14
C SER A 32 -2.55 13.41 -15.93
N PRO A 33 -1.35 13.79 -16.41
CA PRO A 33 -1.17 15.05 -17.14
C PRO A 33 -1.95 15.10 -18.46
N VAL A 34 -2.12 13.97 -19.14
CA VAL A 34 -2.89 13.90 -20.40
C VAL A 34 -4.39 14.12 -20.13
N PHE A 35 -4.92 13.47 -19.10
CA PHE A 35 -6.31 13.59 -18.69
C PHE A 35 -6.63 15.01 -18.21
N TRP A 36 -5.79 15.55 -17.33
CA TRP A 36 -5.92 16.93 -16.86
C TRP A 36 -5.79 17.92 -18.02
N GLY A 37 -4.80 17.74 -18.91
CA GLY A 37 -4.63 18.59 -20.10
C GLY A 37 -5.90 18.67 -20.94
N LYS A 38 -6.54 17.53 -21.22
CA LYS A 38 -7.81 17.51 -21.98
C LYS A 38 -8.96 18.24 -21.28
N ILE A 39 -9.02 18.19 -19.95
CA ILE A 39 -10.05 18.91 -19.17
C ILE A 39 -9.86 20.43 -19.31
N PHE A 40 -8.61 20.90 -19.23
CA PHE A 40 -8.29 22.31 -19.45
C PHE A 40 -8.55 22.73 -20.90
N ASP A 41 -8.21 21.88 -21.89
CA ASP A 41 -8.47 22.16 -23.30
C ASP A 41 -9.98 22.30 -23.60
N MET A 42 -10.83 21.54 -22.92
CA MET A 42 -12.29 21.62 -23.06
C MET A 42 -12.90 22.91 -22.49
N SER A 43 -12.25 23.55 -21.53
CA SER A 43 -12.71 24.79 -20.90
C SER A 43 -12.14 26.04 -21.59
N CYS A 44 -11.48 25.87 -22.73
CA CYS A 44 -10.99 26.97 -23.54
C CYS A 44 -12.14 27.71 -24.25
N LEU A 45 -12.25 29.02 -24.01
CA LEU A 45 -13.26 29.88 -24.65
C LEU A 45 -12.80 30.37 -26.04
N MET A 46 -11.52 30.66 -26.20
CA MET A 46 -10.96 31.20 -27.44
C MET A 46 -9.56 30.66 -27.71
N TRP A 47 -9.43 29.89 -28.80
CA TRP A 47 -8.13 29.46 -29.31
C TRP A 47 -7.45 30.62 -30.05
N GLN A 48 -6.24 30.99 -29.62
CA GLN A 48 -5.45 31.98 -30.35
C GLN A 48 -4.83 31.33 -31.58
N ASN A 49 -4.98 31.96 -32.75
CA ASN A 49 -4.31 31.54 -33.97
C ASN A 49 -3.19 32.54 -34.29
N LEU A 50 -1.95 32.18 -33.99
CA LEU A 50 -0.79 32.97 -34.41
C LEU A 50 -0.25 32.38 -35.72
N CYS A 51 -0.15 33.21 -36.76
CA CYS A 51 0.37 32.80 -38.07
C CYS A 51 -0.25 31.50 -38.61
N SER A 52 -1.59 31.42 -38.61
CA SER A 52 -2.37 30.28 -39.13
C SER A 52 -2.15 28.94 -38.41
N LYS A 53 -1.50 28.93 -37.24
CA LYS A 53 -1.35 27.76 -36.37
C LYS A 53 -2.13 27.96 -35.07
N THR A 54 -2.82 26.92 -34.62
CA THR A 54 -3.53 26.91 -33.34
C THR A 54 -2.50 26.95 -32.21
N GLY A 55 -2.52 28.01 -31.41
CA GLY A 55 -1.66 28.20 -30.24
C GLY A 55 -2.33 27.75 -28.95
N ALA A 56 -1.72 28.09 -27.80
CA ALA A 56 -2.32 27.85 -26.49
C ALA A 56 -3.54 28.75 -26.24
N CYS A 57 -4.46 28.30 -25.40
CA CYS A 57 -5.63 29.08 -24.97
C CYS A 57 -5.24 30.05 -23.83
N PRO A 58 -5.43 31.38 -23.98
CA PRO A 58 -5.14 32.33 -22.91
C PRO A 58 -6.33 32.58 -21.96
N ILE A 59 -7.56 32.31 -22.40
CA ILE A 59 -8.79 32.60 -21.65
C ILE A 59 -9.60 31.33 -21.49
N TYR A 60 -9.74 30.88 -20.23
CA TYR A 60 -10.49 29.70 -19.83
C TYR A 60 -11.76 30.12 -19.08
N ASP A 61 -12.83 29.36 -19.25
CA ASP A 61 -14.03 29.49 -18.42
C ASP A 61 -13.75 28.88 -17.03
N THR A 62 -13.64 29.75 -16.03
CA THR A 62 -13.32 29.34 -14.65
C THR A 62 -14.47 28.63 -13.94
N ASP A 63 -15.72 28.93 -14.32
CA ASP A 63 -16.91 28.34 -13.69
C ASP A 63 -17.09 26.91 -14.18
N GLU A 64 -16.99 26.71 -15.50
CA GLU A 64 -17.07 25.39 -16.09
C GLU A 64 -15.90 24.49 -15.67
N LEU A 65 -14.69 25.04 -15.62
CA LEU A 65 -13.53 24.33 -15.08
C LEU A 65 -13.78 23.91 -13.63
N ARG A 66 -14.23 24.84 -12.77
CA ARG A 66 -14.47 24.55 -11.35
C ARG A 66 -15.47 23.40 -11.20
N ILE A 67 -16.60 23.46 -11.89
CA ILE A 67 -17.65 22.43 -11.81
C ILE A 67 -17.09 21.07 -12.26
N ARG A 68 -16.41 21.02 -13.41
CA ARG A 68 -15.83 19.77 -13.94
C ARG A 68 -14.84 19.14 -12.96
N ILE A 69 -13.93 19.93 -12.38
CA ILE A 69 -12.95 19.44 -11.39
C ILE A 69 -13.65 18.91 -10.14
N HIS A 70 -14.63 19.65 -9.60
CA HIS A 70 -15.34 19.23 -8.40
C HIS A 70 -16.20 17.98 -8.64
N LEU A 71 -16.83 17.86 -9.81
CA LEU A 71 -17.56 16.65 -10.20
C LEU A 71 -16.65 15.44 -10.34
N ILE A 72 -15.49 15.58 -10.97
CA ILE A 72 -14.52 14.49 -11.11
C ILE A 72 -14.02 14.06 -9.73
N TYR A 73 -13.59 15.01 -8.91
CA TYR A 73 -13.10 14.73 -7.55
C TYR A 73 -14.19 14.10 -6.68
N GLY A 74 -15.40 14.67 -6.69
CA GLY A 74 -16.55 14.14 -5.99
C GLY A 74 -16.91 12.73 -6.45
N GLY A 75 -16.91 12.48 -7.76
CA GLY A 75 -17.13 11.15 -8.34
C GLY A 75 -16.09 10.14 -7.89
N LEU A 76 -14.80 10.48 -7.96
CA LEU A 76 -13.70 9.65 -7.45
C LEU A 76 -13.89 9.31 -5.97
N ARG A 77 -14.25 10.30 -5.14
CA ARG A 77 -14.51 10.09 -3.71
C ARG A 77 -15.69 9.16 -3.47
N VAL A 78 -16.80 9.35 -4.18
CA VAL A 78 -17.97 8.48 -4.08
C VAL A 78 -17.62 7.05 -4.50
N LEU A 79 -16.88 6.87 -5.61
CA LEU A 79 -16.43 5.55 -6.06
C LEU A 79 -15.53 4.86 -5.02
N SER A 80 -14.60 5.60 -4.41
CA SER A 80 -13.79 5.06 -3.30
C SER A 80 -14.67 4.60 -2.15
N LEU A 81 -15.61 5.44 -1.69
CA LEU A 81 -16.53 5.09 -0.60
C LEU A 81 -17.41 3.88 -0.95
N LEU A 82 -17.90 3.79 -2.18
CA LEU A 82 -18.68 2.65 -2.65
C LEU A 82 -17.85 1.36 -2.64
N SER A 83 -16.60 1.42 -3.09
CA SER A 83 -15.67 0.28 -3.03
C SER A 83 -15.40 -0.14 -1.59
N ASP A 84 -15.19 0.81 -0.68
CA ASP A 84 -14.95 0.51 0.74
C ASP A 84 -16.20 -0.14 1.37
N ILE A 85 -17.39 0.41 1.10
CA ILE A 85 -18.67 -0.15 1.56
C ILE A 85 -18.87 -1.56 0.97
N TRP A 86 -18.55 -1.77 -0.30
CA TRP A 86 -18.64 -3.07 -0.97
C TRP A 86 -17.74 -4.10 -0.32
N VAL A 87 -16.48 -3.76 -0.09
CA VAL A 87 -15.52 -4.62 0.62
C VAL A 87 -16.01 -4.91 2.03
N VAL A 88 -16.51 -3.92 2.78
CA VAL A 88 -17.04 -4.14 4.13
C VAL A 88 -18.27 -5.05 4.11
N TYR A 89 -19.14 -4.94 3.13
CA TYR A 89 -20.31 -5.81 2.99
C TYR A 89 -19.92 -7.27 2.70
N TRP A 90 -18.93 -7.48 1.84
CA TRP A 90 -18.46 -8.82 1.45
C TRP A 90 -17.49 -9.43 2.48
N ALA A 91 -16.64 -8.62 3.09
CA ALA A 91 -15.66 -9.01 4.11
C ALA A 91 -16.30 -9.39 5.45
N LYS A 92 -17.58 -9.06 5.69
CA LYS A 92 -18.35 -9.63 6.81
C LYS A 92 -18.43 -11.17 6.76
N GLY A 93 -18.09 -11.80 5.63
CA GLY A 93 -17.93 -13.25 5.49
C GLY A 93 -16.51 -13.80 5.76
N LEU A 94 -15.49 -12.95 5.89
CA LEU A 94 -14.10 -13.36 6.11
C LEU A 94 -13.74 -13.26 7.59
N LYS A 95 -13.81 -14.41 8.29
CA LYS A 95 -13.14 -14.62 9.59
C LYS A 95 -11.63 -14.48 9.40
N LEU A 96 -11.10 -13.27 9.53
CA LEU A 96 -9.66 -12.98 9.62
C LEU A 96 -9.15 -13.18 11.06
N VAL A 97 -9.51 -14.29 11.70
CA VAL A 97 -8.93 -14.70 12.98
C VAL A 97 -7.76 -15.61 12.66
N ASP A 98 -6.74 -15.04 12.02
CA ASP A 98 -5.35 -15.51 12.13
C ASP A 98 -4.78 -15.21 13.53
N GLU A 99 -5.59 -14.74 14.49
CA GLU A 99 -5.20 -14.75 15.91
C GLU A 99 -4.86 -16.16 16.39
N GLU A 100 -5.34 -17.22 15.74
CA GLU A 100 -4.99 -18.60 16.10
C GLU A 100 -3.54 -18.98 15.73
N GLU A 101 -2.93 -18.39 14.69
CA GLU A 101 -1.56 -18.74 14.28
C GLU A 101 -0.50 -17.92 15.01
N GLU A 102 -0.71 -16.61 15.23
CA GLU A 102 0.24 -15.77 15.97
C GLU A 102 0.20 -16.06 17.48
N LYS A 103 -0.99 -16.24 18.09
CA LYS A 103 -1.09 -16.64 19.51
C LYS A 103 -0.43 -17.99 19.76
N LYS A 104 -0.52 -18.95 18.81
CA LYS A 104 0.07 -20.28 18.97
C LYS A 104 1.59 -20.27 18.85
N LYS A 105 2.16 -19.33 18.08
CA LYS A 105 3.62 -19.11 17.99
C LYS A 105 4.16 -18.38 19.22
N GLU A 106 3.49 -17.34 19.69
CA GLU A 106 3.87 -16.64 20.93
C GLU A 106 3.76 -17.58 22.15
N ASP A 107 2.62 -18.26 22.32
CA ASP A 107 2.39 -19.22 23.40
C ASP A 107 3.34 -20.44 23.30
N GLY A 108 3.71 -20.87 22.09
CA GLY A 108 4.74 -21.89 21.87
C GLY A 108 6.14 -21.44 22.29
N SER A 109 6.54 -20.22 21.91
CA SER A 109 7.86 -19.67 22.26
C SER A 109 8.02 -19.36 23.76
N VAL A 110 6.94 -18.90 24.41
CA VAL A 110 6.91 -18.62 25.85
C VAL A 110 6.98 -19.93 26.64
N ARG A 111 6.26 -20.97 26.22
CA ARG A 111 6.34 -22.31 26.84
C ARG A 111 7.73 -22.95 26.66
N GLU A 112 8.39 -22.76 25.53
CA GLU A 112 9.75 -23.26 25.29
C GLU A 112 10.79 -22.56 26.19
N LEU A 113 10.67 -21.23 26.36
CA LEU A 113 11.49 -20.45 27.31
C LEU A 113 11.22 -20.82 28.78
N GLU A 114 9.96 -21.07 29.16
CA GLU A 114 9.60 -21.50 30.52
C GLU A 114 10.11 -22.91 30.85
N LEU A 115 10.13 -23.82 29.86
CA LEU A 115 10.71 -25.16 30.04
C LEU A 115 12.22 -25.10 30.21
N LEU A 116 12.93 -24.31 29.40
CA LEU A 116 14.38 -24.09 29.55
C LEU A 116 14.71 -23.48 30.92
N ASN A 117 13.93 -22.50 31.37
CA ASN A 117 14.11 -21.86 32.68
C ASN A 117 13.79 -22.82 33.86
N ARG A 118 12.77 -23.69 33.71
CA ARG A 118 12.45 -24.73 34.71
C ARG A 118 13.52 -25.82 34.76
N GLU A 119 14.11 -26.20 33.62
CA GLU A 119 15.22 -27.14 33.56
C GLU A 119 16.49 -26.57 34.20
N GLU A 120 16.77 -25.27 34.01
CA GLU A 120 17.86 -24.57 34.70
C GLU A 120 17.69 -24.60 36.23
N HIS A 121 16.47 -24.34 36.71
CA HIS A 121 16.18 -24.26 38.14
C HIS A 121 16.06 -25.63 38.84
N ALA A 122 15.87 -26.71 38.08
CA ALA A 122 15.78 -28.08 38.57
C ALA A 122 17.13 -28.82 38.57
N ASN A 123 18.14 -28.32 37.85
CA ASN A 123 19.46 -28.93 37.78
C ASN A 123 20.58 -27.91 38.03
N PRO A 124 21.02 -27.72 39.30
CA PRO A 124 22.01 -26.70 39.68
C PRO A 124 23.46 -27.04 39.25
N LYS A 125 23.68 -27.50 38.01
CA LYS A 125 25.00 -27.92 37.51
C LYS A 125 25.17 -27.76 36.01
N PHE A 126 25.01 -26.54 35.49
CA PHE A 126 25.56 -26.18 34.17
C PHE A 126 25.88 -24.68 34.06
N GLU A 127 26.55 -24.12 35.07
CA GLU A 127 27.42 -22.96 34.82
C GLU A 127 28.77 -23.49 34.32
N ALA A 128 29.28 -22.86 33.26
CA ALA A 128 30.60 -23.06 32.64
C ALA A 128 30.78 -24.32 31.78
N THR A 129 30.52 -24.21 30.48
CA THR A 129 31.42 -24.68 29.41
C THR A 129 30.87 -24.27 28.04
N ASN A 130 31.69 -23.52 27.27
CA ASN A 130 31.64 -23.23 25.83
C ASN A 130 31.48 -21.78 25.34
N ASP A 131 31.98 -20.81 26.11
CA ASP A 131 32.63 -19.60 25.52
C ASP A 131 34.01 -19.93 24.89
N GLU A 132 34.43 -21.20 24.90
CA GLU A 132 35.74 -21.65 24.42
C GLU A 132 35.60 -22.55 23.17
N LYS A 133 35.16 -21.97 22.04
CA LYS A 133 35.45 -22.56 20.70
C LYS A 133 35.35 -21.57 19.53
N VAL A 134 35.70 -20.30 19.78
CA VAL A 134 36.01 -19.30 18.73
C VAL A 134 37.50 -19.35 18.31
N LEU A 135 38.35 -20.22 18.88
CA LEU A 135 39.79 -20.20 18.61
C LEU A 135 40.43 -21.60 18.43
N LYS A 136 40.23 -22.21 17.24
CA LYS A 136 41.09 -23.17 16.48
C LYS A 136 40.25 -24.22 15.75
N ASP A 137 40.00 -23.99 14.47
CA ASP A 137 40.61 -24.67 13.30
C ASP A 137 39.92 -24.20 12.01
#